data_AF-A0AA93HM21-F1
#
_entry.id   AF-A0AA93HM21-F1
#
_cell.length_a   1.000
_cell.length_b   1.000
_cell.length_c   1.000
_cell.angle_alpha   90.00
_cell.angle_beta   90.00
_cell.angle_gamma   90.00
#
_symmetry.space_group_name_H-M   'P 1'
#
loop_
_entity.id
_entity.type
_entity.pdbx_description
1 polymer ?
#
loop_
_entity_poly.entity_id
_entity_poly.type
_entity_poly.pdbx_seq_one_letter_code
_entity_poly.pdbx_strand_id
1 'polypeptide(L)'
;MRWIINRHHRQALAERKEAQAAAAPAKLPNATSWSTKPSRRTKPSNLERGLTERADANREQWRKRHPDVAKEQRILRKSQVQVGERWRNKLEGTPQTHEHASRTCQGALARLCKSGGIDAEQLVAAVEIAAVAERIGADVAVRSMSIETRIDGGRQGSDHFYEALSRVRHEVAYTRWRAQVRGPIGAILDMIVGETVGFTVVAKRYGMHNRRAKQLLIDALDLWPRILHQVVKEVDAATVAAAHAGIL
;
A
#
# COMPACT_ATOMS: atom_id res chain seq x y z
N MET A 1 -9.99 -69.16 49.31
CA MET A 1 -10.08 -68.44 48.01
C MET A 1 -9.41 -67.07 47.99
N ARG A 2 -9.54 -66.20 49.02
CA ARG A 2 -8.93 -64.84 49.03
C ARG A 2 -7.39 -64.77 48.90
N TRP A 3 -6.65 -65.75 49.40
CA TRP A 3 -5.18 -65.75 49.37
C TRP A 3 -4.60 -65.98 47.96
N ILE A 4 -5.25 -66.82 47.16
CA ILE A 4 -4.85 -67.11 45.78
C ILE A 4 -5.04 -65.86 44.91
N ILE A 5 -6.16 -65.16 45.07
CA ILE A 5 -6.46 -63.91 44.35
C ILE A 5 -5.43 -62.82 44.69
N ASN A 6 -5.06 -62.68 45.97
CA ASN A 6 -4.04 -61.72 46.38
C ASN A 6 -2.65 -62.06 45.83
N ARG A 7 -2.32 -63.35 45.68
CA ARG A 7 -1.06 -63.78 45.08
C ARG A 7 -0.98 -63.40 43.60
N HIS A 8 -2.03 -63.69 42.83
CA HIS A 8 -2.09 -63.30 41.42
C HIS A 8 -2.11 -61.78 41.23
N HIS A 9 -2.79 -61.04 42.12
CA HIS A 9 -2.79 -59.58 42.06
C HIS A 9 -1.39 -58.99 42.31
N ARG A 10 -0.63 -59.53 43.27
CA ARG A 10 0.77 -59.12 43.50
C ARG A 10 1.68 -59.47 42.32
N GLN A 11 1.46 -60.62 41.70
CA GLN A 11 2.22 -61.06 40.54
C GLN A 11 1.95 -60.14 39.33
N ALA A 12 0.68 -59.82 39.06
CA ALA A 12 0.30 -58.89 38.01
C ALA A 12 0.82 -57.46 38.24
N LEU A 13 0.92 -57.01 39.50
CA LEU A 13 1.53 -55.71 39.84
C LEU A 13 3.05 -55.73 39.66
N ALA A 14 3.72 -56.86 39.93
CA ALA A 14 5.15 -57.03 39.69
C ALA A 14 5.45 -57.03 38.19
N GLU A 15 4.69 -57.80 37.41
CA GLU A 15 4.82 -57.84 35.94
C GLU A 15 4.55 -56.47 35.30
N ARG A 16 3.55 -55.71 35.80
CA ARG A 16 3.34 -54.33 35.35
C ARG A 16 4.49 -53.40 35.68
N LYS A 17 5.13 -53.56 36.84
CA LYS A 17 6.31 -52.77 37.22
C LYS A 17 7.53 -53.13 36.36
N GLU A 18 7.75 -54.41 36.09
CA GLU A 18 8.81 -54.86 35.20
C GLU A 18 8.58 -54.39 33.76
N ALA A 19 7.33 -54.46 33.27
CA ALA A 19 6.97 -53.92 31.96
C ALA A 19 7.15 -52.39 31.89
N GLN A 20 6.83 -51.64 32.96
CA GLN A 20 7.10 -50.20 33.04
C GLN A 20 8.59 -49.88 33.12
N ALA A 21 9.39 -50.68 33.81
CA ALA A 21 10.84 -50.52 33.88
C ALA A 21 11.50 -50.83 32.53
N ALA A 22 11.03 -51.85 31.81
CA ALA A 22 11.48 -52.19 30.47
C ALA A 22 11.02 -51.17 29.40
N ALA A 23 9.88 -50.51 29.61
CA ALA A 23 9.35 -49.46 28.73
C ALA A 23 9.85 -48.04 29.08
N ALA A 24 10.73 -47.88 30.08
CA ALA A 24 11.32 -46.59 30.39
C ALA A 24 12.23 -46.14 29.21
N PRO A 25 11.89 -45.06 28.49
CA PRO A 25 12.67 -44.64 27.34
C PRO A 25 14.08 -44.26 27.79
N ALA A 26 15.08 -44.77 27.07
CA ALA A 26 16.48 -44.40 27.27
C ALA A 26 16.60 -42.86 27.29
N LYS A 27 17.23 -42.31 28.33
CA LYS A 27 17.51 -40.87 28.44
C LYS A 27 18.30 -40.43 27.21
N LEU A 28 17.62 -39.78 26.26
CA LEU A 28 18.26 -39.10 25.15
C LEU A 28 19.24 -38.05 25.71
N PRO A 29 20.46 -37.95 25.17
CA PRO A 29 21.40 -36.89 25.58
C PRO A 29 20.70 -35.54 25.40
N ASN A 30 20.68 -34.76 26.49
CA ASN A 30 20.06 -33.45 26.64
C ASN A 30 19.58 -32.85 25.33
N ALA A 31 18.26 -32.87 25.12
CA ALA A 31 17.62 -32.02 24.15
C ALA A 31 18.15 -30.60 24.39
N THR A 32 18.88 -30.06 23.42
CA THR A 32 19.31 -28.66 23.42
C THR A 32 18.04 -27.85 23.62
N SER A 33 17.81 -27.36 24.83
CA SER A 33 16.64 -26.55 25.10
C SER A 33 16.91 -25.21 24.44
N TRP A 34 16.15 -24.90 23.40
CA TRP A 34 16.17 -23.58 22.79
C TRP A 34 15.54 -22.64 23.82
N SER A 35 16.36 -22.15 24.75
CA SER A 35 15.96 -21.11 25.69
C SER A 35 15.55 -19.89 24.88
N THR A 36 14.27 -19.53 24.95
CA THR A 36 13.72 -18.27 24.43
C THR A 36 14.23 -17.05 25.19
N LYS A 37 14.96 -17.23 26.30
CA LYS A 37 15.62 -16.14 27.01
C LYS A 37 16.97 -15.84 26.37
N PRO A 38 17.26 -14.57 26.00
CA PRO A 38 18.54 -14.18 25.43
C PRO A 38 19.67 -14.54 26.40
N SER A 39 20.75 -15.12 25.87
CA SER A 39 21.93 -15.44 26.66
C SER A 39 22.49 -14.17 27.30
N ARG A 40 22.97 -14.28 28.54
CA ARG A 40 23.66 -13.16 29.20
C ARG A 40 24.88 -12.79 28.34
N ARG A 41 25.08 -11.50 28.09
CA ARG A 41 26.25 -11.00 27.34
C ARG A 41 27.53 -11.41 28.06
N THR A 42 28.20 -12.44 27.56
CA THR A 42 29.52 -12.86 28.06
C THR A 42 30.60 -11.92 27.52
N LYS A 43 31.63 -11.63 28.33
CA LYS A 43 32.80 -10.87 27.87
C LYS A 43 33.51 -11.67 26.76
N PRO A 44 33.94 -11.03 25.66
CA PRO A 44 34.56 -11.76 24.56
C PRO A 44 35.86 -12.43 25.01
N SER A 45 36.00 -13.70 24.64
CA SER A 45 37.20 -14.50 24.91
C SER A 45 38.42 -13.90 24.20
N ASN A 46 39.63 -14.27 24.64
CA ASN A 46 40.86 -13.81 23.99
C ASN A 46 40.91 -14.20 22.49
N LEU A 47 40.33 -15.35 22.14
CA LEU A 47 40.23 -15.81 20.76
C LEU A 47 39.27 -14.96 19.93
N GLU A 48 38.09 -14.62 20.48
CA GLU A 48 37.14 -13.70 19.81
C GLU A 48 37.72 -12.30 19.65
N ARG A 49 38.50 -11.82 20.63
CA ARG A 49 39.26 -10.57 20.52
C ARG A 49 40.30 -10.64 19.42
N GLY A 50 41.11 -11.71 19.35
CA GLY A 50 42.07 -11.88 18.27
C GLY A 50 41.43 -11.99 16.88
N LEU A 51 40.25 -12.62 16.77
CA LEU A 51 39.49 -12.71 15.52
C LEU A 51 38.92 -11.35 15.09
N THR A 52 38.41 -10.56 16.04
CA THR A 52 37.90 -9.21 15.76
C THR A 52 39.03 -8.26 15.35
N GLU A 53 40.17 -8.29 16.06
CA GLU A 53 41.38 -7.53 15.70
C GLU A 53 41.87 -7.86 14.28
N ARG A 54 41.91 -9.15 13.92
CA ARG A 54 42.28 -9.58 12.56
C ARG A 54 41.26 -9.13 11.50
N ALA A 55 39.97 -9.19 11.82
CA ALA A 55 38.91 -8.72 10.92
C ALA A 55 38.98 -7.20 10.70
N ASP A 56 39.28 -6.44 11.75
CA ASP A 56 39.46 -4.99 11.67
C ASP A 56 40.73 -4.60 10.90
N ALA A 57 41.84 -5.30 11.12
CA ALA A 57 43.06 -5.11 10.34
C ALA A 57 42.84 -5.38 8.84
N ASN A 58 42.11 -6.45 8.50
CA ASN A 58 41.76 -6.76 7.11
C ASN A 58 40.85 -5.68 6.50
N ARG A 59 39.86 -5.20 7.27
CA ARG A 59 38.96 -4.11 6.84
C ARG A 59 39.72 -2.80 6.59
N GLU A 60 40.73 -2.51 7.40
CA GLU A 60 41.58 -1.33 7.23
C GLU A 60 42.51 -1.45 6.01
N GLN A 61 43.08 -2.63 5.77
CA GLN A 61 43.83 -2.91 4.54
C GLN A 61 42.95 -2.78 3.29
N TRP A 62 41.72 -3.31 3.34
CA TRP A 62 40.76 -3.18 2.25
C TRP A 62 40.39 -1.72 1.98
N ARG A 63 40.18 -0.91 3.04
CA ARG A 63 39.96 0.55 2.93
C ARG A 63 41.10 1.29 2.25
N LYS A 64 42.35 0.91 2.54
CA LYS A 64 43.54 1.51 1.92
C LYS A 64 43.63 1.18 0.43
N ARG A 65 43.23 -0.04 0.04
CA ARG A 65 43.19 -0.48 -1.37
C ARG A 65 42.02 0.13 -2.14
N HIS A 66 40.88 0.36 -1.49
CA HIS A 66 39.65 0.86 -2.11
C HIS A 66 39.09 2.08 -1.36
N PRO A 67 39.74 3.24 -1.45
CA PRO A 67 39.35 4.42 -0.67
C PRO A 67 37.96 4.95 -1.06
N ASP A 68 37.60 4.91 -2.34
CA ASP A 68 36.34 5.49 -2.82
C ASP A 68 35.14 4.58 -2.51
N VAL A 69 35.26 3.28 -2.77
CA VAL A 69 34.26 2.28 -2.38
C VAL A 69 34.04 2.29 -0.85
N ALA A 70 35.10 2.48 -0.06
CA ALA A 70 34.98 2.63 1.38
C ALA A 70 34.21 3.90 1.81
N LYS A 71 34.41 5.03 1.12
CA LYS A 71 33.65 6.26 1.36
C LYS A 71 32.18 6.04 1.04
N GLU A 72 31.86 5.44 -0.11
CA GLU A 72 30.50 5.13 -0.53
C GLU A 72 29.79 4.21 0.48
N GLN A 73 30.45 3.12 0.90
CA GLN A 73 29.91 2.24 1.93
C GLN A 73 29.70 2.95 3.27
N ARG A 74 30.58 3.88 3.64
CA ARG A 74 30.43 4.67 4.88
C ARG A 74 29.24 5.62 4.76
N ILE A 75 29.05 6.27 3.62
CA ILE A 75 27.90 7.13 3.33
C ILE A 75 26.62 6.29 3.41
N LEU A 76 26.58 5.13 2.77
CA LEU A 76 25.44 4.21 2.79
C LEU A 76 25.10 3.72 4.21
N ARG A 77 26.10 3.36 5.01
CA ARG A 77 25.89 2.96 6.41
C ARG A 77 25.32 4.11 7.23
N LYS A 78 25.86 5.32 7.07
CA LYS A 78 25.34 6.52 7.75
C LYS A 78 23.90 6.82 7.34
N SER A 79 23.58 6.73 6.05
CA SER A 79 22.22 6.96 5.57
C SER A 79 21.24 5.90 6.09
N GLN A 80 21.66 4.63 6.18
CA GLN A 80 20.84 3.56 6.76
C GLN A 80 20.55 3.78 8.25
N VAL A 81 21.55 4.22 9.03
CA VAL A 81 21.35 4.58 10.44
C VAL A 81 20.34 5.73 10.58
N GLN A 82 20.48 6.78 9.78
CA GLN A 82 19.55 7.91 9.78
C GLN A 82 18.11 7.49 9.44
N VAL A 83 17.92 6.60 8.46
CA VAL A 83 16.61 6.04 8.11
C VAL A 83 16.04 5.21 9.28
N GLY A 84 16.87 4.39 9.92
CA GLY A 84 16.47 3.61 11.11
C GLY A 84 16.06 4.50 12.28
N GLU A 85 16.81 5.57 12.56
CA GLU A 85 16.48 6.54 13.61
C GLU A 85 15.18 7.29 13.32
N ARG A 86 15.00 7.74 12.07
CA ARG A 86 13.80 8.46 11.63
C ARG A 86 12.52 7.65 11.81
N TRP A 87 12.57 6.35 11.54
CA TRP A 87 11.40 5.45 11.62
C TRP A 87 11.37 4.58 12.88
N ARG A 88 12.25 4.84 13.86
CA ARG A 88 12.36 4.07 15.11
C ARG A 88 11.04 3.91 15.88
N ASN A 89 10.16 4.90 15.76
CA ASN A 89 8.88 4.93 16.48
C ASN A 89 7.77 4.10 15.80
N LYS A 90 8.04 3.51 14.63
CA LYS A 90 7.09 2.64 13.92
C LYS A 90 7.50 1.18 14.09
N LEU A 91 6.64 0.39 14.73
CA LEU A 91 6.87 -1.02 15.04
C LEU A 91 6.47 -1.97 13.91
N GLU A 92 5.68 -1.49 12.95
CA GLU A 92 5.14 -2.30 11.84
C GLU A 92 6.00 -2.15 10.59
N GLY A 93 6.61 -3.21 10.08
CA GLY A 93 7.39 -3.20 8.84
C GLY A 93 8.83 -2.68 8.99
N THR A 94 9.60 -2.69 7.89
CA THR A 94 11.01 -2.26 7.92
C THR A 94 11.13 -0.74 7.77
N PRO A 95 12.14 -0.08 8.39
CA PRO A 95 12.43 1.35 8.19
C PRO A 95 12.60 1.72 6.70
N GLN A 96 13.12 0.80 5.91
CA GLN A 96 13.28 0.95 4.46
C GLN A 96 11.92 0.99 3.75
N THR A 97 10.95 0.19 4.20
CA THR A 97 9.57 0.21 3.70
C THR A 97 8.89 1.54 4.01
N HIS A 98 9.06 2.10 5.21
CA HIS A 98 8.50 3.42 5.55
C HIS A 98 9.18 4.56 4.80
N GLU A 99 10.50 4.51 4.66
CA GLU A 99 11.23 5.50 3.87
C GLU A 99 10.82 5.43 2.40
N HIS A 100 10.67 4.22 1.84
CA HIS A 100 10.15 4.03 0.49
C HIS A 100 8.71 4.50 0.37
N ALA A 101 7.81 4.17 1.30
CA ALA A 101 6.43 4.65 1.32
C ALA A 101 6.31 6.17 1.55
N SER A 102 7.29 6.80 2.19
CA SER A 102 7.36 8.25 2.34
C SER A 102 7.81 8.96 1.06
N ARG A 103 8.64 8.29 0.25
CA ARG A 103 9.15 8.78 -1.04
C ARG A 103 8.18 8.47 -2.19
N THR A 104 7.56 7.31 -2.15
CA THR A 104 6.45 6.91 -3.00
C THR A 104 5.22 7.59 -2.46
N CYS A 105 5.00 8.85 -2.85
CA CYS A 105 3.84 9.63 -2.45
C CYS A 105 2.55 8.85 -2.72
N GLN A 106 2.02 8.19 -1.69
CA GLN A 106 0.62 7.82 -1.70
C GLN A 106 -0.14 9.15 -1.74
N GLY A 107 -0.90 9.38 -2.80
CA GLY A 107 -1.64 10.63 -3.00
C GLY A 107 -2.36 11.07 -1.74
N ALA A 108 -2.57 12.37 -1.56
CA ALA A 108 -3.20 12.93 -0.36
C ALA A 108 -4.53 12.23 -0.02
N LEU A 109 -5.29 11.82 -1.05
CA LEU A 109 -6.50 11.02 -0.92
C LEU A 109 -6.24 9.57 -0.51
N ALA A 110 -5.21 8.91 -1.05
CA ALA A 110 -4.83 7.57 -0.62
C ALA A 110 -4.40 7.53 0.86
N ARG A 111 -3.71 8.58 1.33
CA ARG A 111 -3.42 8.77 2.76
C ARG A 111 -4.69 9.01 3.59
N LEU A 112 -5.64 9.78 3.06
CA LEU A 112 -6.93 10.03 3.71
C LEU A 112 -7.76 8.75 3.85
N CYS A 113 -7.80 7.91 2.80
CA CYS A 113 -8.47 6.61 2.83
C CYS A 113 -7.84 5.68 3.87
N LYS A 114 -6.50 5.58 3.90
CA LYS A 114 -5.78 4.79 4.93
C LYS A 114 -6.05 5.26 6.36
N SER A 115 -6.29 6.55 6.56
CA SER A 115 -6.65 7.09 7.88
C SER A 115 -8.13 6.92 8.25
N GLY A 116 -8.95 6.35 7.36
CA GLY A 116 -10.41 6.22 7.54
C GLY A 116 -11.17 7.53 7.34
N GLY A 117 -10.55 8.53 6.69
CA GLY A 117 -11.16 9.83 6.44
C GLY A 117 -12.12 9.84 5.25
N ILE A 118 -11.95 8.90 4.32
CA ILE A 118 -12.81 8.56 3.18
C ILE A 118 -12.79 7.03 3.03
N ASP A 119 -13.82 6.45 2.41
CA ASP A 119 -13.88 5.02 2.12
C ASP A 119 -13.18 4.67 0.78
N ALA A 120 -13.20 3.38 0.43
CA ALA A 120 -12.59 2.88 -0.81
C ALA A 120 -13.38 3.27 -2.07
N GLU A 121 -14.71 3.35 -1.99
CA GLU A 121 -15.58 3.73 -3.12
C GLU A 121 -15.40 5.21 -3.48
N GLN A 122 -15.31 6.07 -2.47
CA GLN A 122 -14.98 7.48 -2.57
C GLN A 122 -13.59 7.70 -3.17
N LEU A 123 -12.62 6.84 -2.85
CA LEU A 123 -11.30 6.90 -3.46
C LEU A 123 -11.36 6.55 -4.95
N VAL A 124 -12.11 5.52 -5.34
CA VAL A 124 -12.35 5.16 -6.74
C VAL A 124 -13.03 6.31 -7.48
N ALA A 125 -14.09 6.88 -6.91
CA ALA A 125 -14.79 8.04 -7.47
C ALA A 125 -13.83 9.22 -7.70
N ALA A 126 -12.92 9.49 -6.76
CA ALA A 126 -11.94 10.56 -6.91
C ALA A 126 -10.97 10.32 -8.08
N VAL A 127 -10.51 9.08 -8.26
CA VAL A 127 -9.63 8.70 -9.38
C VAL A 127 -10.36 8.85 -10.72
N GLU A 128 -11.62 8.41 -10.80
CA GLU A 128 -12.45 8.55 -12.01
C GLU A 128 -12.68 10.02 -12.38
N ILE A 129 -13.05 10.86 -11.41
CA ILE A 129 -13.24 12.30 -11.61
C ILE A 129 -11.94 12.98 -12.06
N ALA A 130 -10.81 12.64 -11.42
CA ALA A 130 -9.50 13.19 -11.78
C ALA A 130 -9.13 12.84 -13.23
N ALA A 131 -9.28 11.56 -13.62
CA ALA A 131 -8.98 11.10 -14.96
C ALA A 131 -9.83 11.78 -16.04
N VAL A 132 -11.10 12.06 -15.76
CA VAL A 132 -11.98 12.79 -16.68
C VAL A 132 -11.58 14.27 -16.75
N ALA A 133 -11.30 14.90 -15.61
CA ALA A 133 -10.92 16.32 -15.54
C ALA A 133 -9.59 16.59 -16.27
N GLU A 134 -8.58 15.74 -16.07
CA GLU A 134 -7.28 15.84 -16.74
C GLU A 134 -7.41 15.66 -18.25
N ARG A 135 -8.24 14.71 -18.69
CA ARG A 135 -8.48 14.45 -20.12
C ARG A 135 -9.16 15.63 -20.80
N ILE A 136 -10.23 16.16 -20.23
CA ILE A 136 -10.91 17.34 -20.77
C ILE A 136 -9.94 18.53 -20.81
N GLY A 137 -9.12 18.70 -19.77
CA GLY A 137 -8.06 19.72 -19.75
C GLY A 137 -7.04 19.54 -20.87
N ALA A 138 -6.60 18.30 -21.13
CA ALA A 138 -5.67 17.97 -22.20
C ALA A 138 -6.29 18.21 -23.59
N ASP A 139 -7.54 17.81 -23.82
CA ASP A 139 -8.25 18.03 -25.09
C ASP A 139 -8.42 19.53 -25.40
N VAL A 140 -8.67 20.37 -24.39
CA VAL A 140 -8.71 21.83 -24.53
C VAL A 140 -7.32 22.38 -24.88
N ALA A 141 -6.27 21.87 -24.24
CA ALA A 141 -4.90 22.27 -24.54
C ALA A 141 -4.50 21.90 -25.99
N VAL A 142 -4.83 20.70 -26.46
CA VAL A 142 -4.58 20.27 -27.85
C VAL A 142 -5.40 21.10 -28.84
N ARG A 143 -6.68 21.39 -28.57
CA ARG A 143 -7.48 22.27 -29.45
C ARG A 143 -6.91 23.69 -29.55
N SER A 144 -6.22 24.18 -28.52
CA SER A 144 -5.49 25.46 -28.59
C SER A 144 -4.16 25.39 -29.35
N MET A 145 -3.66 24.18 -29.63
CA MET A 145 -2.36 23.94 -30.26
C MET A 145 -2.50 22.98 -31.47
N SER A 146 -2.72 23.58 -32.65
CA SER A 146 -2.59 23.01 -34.00
C SER A 146 -3.82 22.31 -34.63
N ILE A 147 -4.37 22.99 -35.66
CA ILE A 147 -5.19 22.42 -36.74
C ILE A 147 -4.21 21.97 -37.83
N GLU A 148 -3.76 20.72 -37.77
CA GLU A 148 -3.33 20.00 -38.98
C GLU A 148 -3.98 18.61 -38.91
N THR A 149 -4.95 18.42 -39.80
CA THR A 149 -5.82 17.26 -39.91
C THR A 149 -5.04 16.01 -40.31
N ARG A 150 -4.79 15.11 -39.35
CA ARG A 150 -4.43 13.72 -39.65
C ARG A 150 -5.68 12.85 -39.46
N ILE A 151 -6.39 12.59 -40.55
CA ILE A 151 -7.54 11.71 -40.60
C ILE A 151 -7.04 10.34 -41.06
N ASP A 152 -6.65 9.49 -40.11
CA ASP A 152 -6.40 8.08 -40.37
C ASP A 152 -7.64 7.29 -39.89
N GLY A 153 -8.60 7.14 -40.80
CA GLY A 153 -9.82 6.36 -40.61
C GLY A 153 -9.54 4.86 -40.65
N GLY A 154 -9.11 4.28 -39.52
CA GLY A 154 -9.01 2.84 -39.35
C GLY A 154 -10.29 2.26 -38.75
N ARG A 155 -10.90 1.28 -39.43
CA ARG A 155 -12.09 0.55 -38.97
C ARG A 155 -11.77 -0.22 -37.68
N GLN A 156 -12.24 0.26 -36.54
CA GLN A 156 -11.92 -0.24 -35.20
C GLN A 156 -13.08 -1.08 -34.62
N GLY A 157 -12.75 -2.21 -33.99
CA GLY A 157 -13.68 -3.23 -33.49
C GLY A 157 -14.50 -2.83 -32.25
N SER A 158 -15.35 -3.74 -31.79
CA SER A 158 -16.31 -3.56 -30.69
C SER A 158 -15.69 -3.12 -29.35
N ASP A 159 -14.43 -3.47 -29.08
CA ASP A 159 -13.76 -3.07 -27.82
C ASP A 159 -13.53 -1.56 -27.75
N HIS A 160 -13.11 -0.95 -28.85
CA HIS A 160 -12.99 0.51 -28.93
C HIS A 160 -14.34 1.22 -28.83
N PHE A 161 -15.43 0.57 -29.25
CA PHE A 161 -16.78 1.10 -29.11
C PHE A 161 -17.22 1.16 -27.64
N TYR A 162 -16.99 0.10 -26.85
CA TYR A 162 -17.34 0.10 -25.44
C TYR A 162 -16.44 1.02 -24.60
N GLU A 163 -15.16 1.13 -24.95
CA GLU A 163 -14.24 2.14 -24.38
C GLU A 163 -14.70 3.56 -24.69
N ALA A 164 -15.12 3.83 -25.93
CA ALA A 164 -15.69 5.12 -26.34
C ALA A 164 -17.03 5.43 -25.66
N LEU A 165 -17.92 4.44 -25.53
CA LEU A 165 -19.21 4.58 -24.83
C LEU A 165 -19.00 4.86 -23.34
N SER A 166 -18.10 4.11 -22.69
CA SER A 166 -17.73 4.36 -21.30
C SER A 166 -17.16 5.76 -21.14
N ARG A 167 -16.28 6.20 -22.05
CA ARG A 167 -15.74 7.56 -22.08
C ARG A 167 -16.85 8.62 -22.14
N VAL A 168 -17.77 8.51 -23.10
CA VAL A 168 -18.89 9.47 -23.25
C VAL A 168 -19.74 9.52 -21.99
N ARG A 169 -20.06 8.37 -21.39
CA ARG A 169 -20.80 8.31 -20.13
C ARG A 169 -20.08 9.04 -19.00
N HIS A 170 -18.77 8.86 -18.87
CA HIS A 170 -17.97 9.54 -17.84
C HIS A 170 -17.90 11.06 -18.08
N GLU A 171 -17.80 11.53 -19.33
CA GLU A 171 -17.80 12.96 -19.67
C GLU A 171 -19.15 13.64 -19.39
N VAL A 172 -20.26 12.97 -19.76
CA VAL A 172 -21.63 13.44 -19.45
C VAL A 172 -21.85 13.44 -17.93
N ALA A 173 -21.44 12.38 -17.24
CA ALA A 173 -21.52 12.30 -15.77
C ALA A 173 -20.72 13.42 -15.11
N TYR A 174 -19.50 13.70 -15.58
CA TYR A 174 -18.67 14.80 -15.09
C TYR A 174 -19.31 16.17 -15.28
N THR A 175 -19.90 16.42 -16.45
CA THR A 175 -20.61 17.69 -16.72
C THR A 175 -21.80 17.86 -15.77
N ARG A 176 -22.61 16.82 -15.58
CA ARG A 176 -23.76 16.84 -14.65
C ARG A 176 -23.32 16.96 -13.20
N TRP A 177 -22.25 16.26 -12.82
CA TRP A 177 -21.66 16.33 -11.49
C TRP A 177 -21.17 17.74 -11.17
N ARG A 178 -20.42 18.39 -12.06
CA ARG A 178 -19.98 19.78 -11.87
C ARG A 178 -21.13 20.76 -11.66
N ALA A 179 -22.25 20.55 -12.35
CA ALA A 179 -23.44 21.39 -12.20
C ALA A 179 -24.18 21.18 -10.87
N GLN A 180 -24.09 20.00 -10.27
CA GLN A 180 -24.84 19.62 -9.06
C GLN A 180 -24.01 19.69 -7.77
N VAL A 181 -22.68 19.71 -7.88
CA VAL A 181 -21.78 19.85 -6.73
C VAL A 181 -22.06 21.16 -6.00
N ARG A 182 -22.19 21.06 -4.68
CA ARG A 182 -22.41 22.22 -3.82
C ARG A 182 -21.09 22.93 -3.54
N GLY A 183 -21.07 24.25 -3.69
CA GLY A 183 -19.93 25.09 -3.32
C GLY A 183 -18.92 25.33 -4.46
N PRO A 184 -17.72 25.84 -4.12
CA PRO A 184 -16.73 26.23 -5.12
C PRO A 184 -16.09 25.00 -5.78
N ILE A 185 -16.48 24.71 -7.03
CA ILE A 185 -15.96 23.55 -7.78
C ILE A 185 -14.44 23.55 -7.90
N GLY A 186 -13.80 24.73 -8.01
CA GLY A 186 -12.35 24.86 -8.06
C GLY A 186 -11.67 24.32 -6.80
N ALA A 187 -12.25 24.52 -5.62
CA ALA A 187 -11.69 23.98 -4.39
C ALA A 187 -11.79 22.45 -4.35
N ILE A 188 -12.90 21.89 -4.84
CA ILE A 188 -13.12 20.44 -4.86
C ILE A 188 -12.18 19.77 -5.87
N LEU A 189 -12.03 20.36 -7.06
CA LEU A 189 -11.07 19.87 -8.06
C LEU A 189 -9.63 20.00 -7.58
N ASP A 190 -9.26 21.09 -6.89
CA ASP A 190 -7.93 21.22 -6.28
C ASP A 190 -7.67 20.15 -5.21
N MET A 191 -8.70 19.70 -4.49
CA MET A 191 -8.59 18.60 -3.52
C MET A 191 -8.52 17.21 -4.19
N ILE A 192 -9.10 17.04 -5.38
CA ILE A 192 -9.16 15.77 -6.11
C ILE A 192 -7.93 15.57 -6.99
N VAL A 193 -7.62 16.57 -7.84
CA VAL A 193 -6.54 16.54 -8.84
C VAL A 193 -5.20 16.91 -8.21
N GLY A 194 -5.20 17.69 -7.12
CA GLY A 194 -3.99 18.03 -6.38
C GLY A 194 -3.46 16.85 -5.56
N GLU A 195 -2.94 15.81 -6.22
CA GLU A 195 -2.53 14.54 -5.60
C GLU A 195 -1.49 14.74 -4.46
N THR A 196 -0.73 15.83 -4.50
CA THR A 196 0.25 16.21 -3.48
C THR A 196 -0.31 17.12 -2.38
N VAL A 197 -1.44 17.77 -2.62
CA VAL A 197 -2.00 18.84 -1.79
C VAL A 197 -3.15 18.29 -0.93
N GLY A 198 -2.92 18.17 0.38
CA GLY A 198 -3.97 17.77 1.31
C GLY A 198 -5.10 18.81 1.40
N PHE A 199 -6.30 18.36 1.77
CA PHE A 199 -7.49 19.22 1.91
C PHE A 199 -7.29 20.42 2.86
N THR A 200 -6.35 20.33 3.81
CA THR A 200 -5.99 21.42 4.72
C THR A 200 -5.33 22.60 4.02
N VAL A 201 -4.50 22.33 3.01
CA VAL A 201 -3.83 23.36 2.22
C VAL A 201 -4.84 24.04 1.29
N VAL A 202 -5.73 23.25 0.68
CA VAL A 202 -6.81 23.78 -0.15
C VAL A 202 -7.78 24.61 0.69
N ALA A 203 -8.15 24.14 1.89
CA ALA A 203 -9.00 24.88 2.81
C ALA A 203 -8.42 26.28 3.12
N LYS A 204 -7.11 26.37 3.38
CA LYS A 204 -6.42 27.65 3.58
C LYS A 204 -6.44 28.53 2.33
N ARG A 205 -6.17 27.96 1.15
CA ARG A 205 -6.16 28.68 -0.13
C ARG A 205 -7.51 29.34 -0.43
N TYR A 206 -8.60 28.64 -0.14
CA TYR A 206 -9.97 29.12 -0.39
C TYR A 206 -10.62 29.77 0.84
N GLY A 207 -9.86 30.04 1.91
CA GLY A 207 -10.36 30.73 3.10
C GLY A 207 -11.49 30.00 3.84
N MET A 208 -11.50 28.67 3.83
CA MET A 208 -12.53 27.85 4.47
C MET A 208 -12.00 27.00 5.62
N HIS A 209 -12.88 26.64 6.55
CA HIS A 209 -12.53 25.77 7.67
C HIS A 209 -12.28 24.33 7.20
N ASN A 210 -11.28 23.64 7.76
CA ASN A 210 -10.90 22.27 7.40
C ASN A 210 -12.07 21.29 7.42
N ARG A 211 -12.94 21.38 8.44
CA ARG A 211 -14.17 20.55 8.55
C ARG A 211 -15.10 20.76 7.36
N ARG A 212 -15.25 22.01 6.89
CA ARG A 212 -16.10 22.34 5.75
C ARG A 212 -15.50 21.83 4.45
N ALA A 213 -14.19 22.00 4.25
CA ALA A 213 -13.49 21.45 3.08
C ALA A 213 -13.64 19.93 2.98
N LYS A 214 -13.45 19.23 4.12
CA LYS A 214 -13.65 17.77 4.19
C LYS A 214 -15.10 17.37 3.87
N GLN A 215 -16.09 18.09 4.42
CA GLN A 215 -17.49 17.81 4.13
C GLN A 215 -17.82 17.99 2.64
N LEU A 216 -17.36 19.10 2.04
CA LEU A 216 -17.55 19.36 0.61
C LEU A 216 -16.91 18.28 -0.27
N LEU A 217 -15.73 17.80 0.11
CA LEU A 217 -15.06 16.71 -0.59
C LEU A 217 -15.91 15.43 -0.52
N ILE A 218 -16.33 15.02 0.68
CA ILE A 218 -17.15 13.81 0.88
C ILE A 218 -18.47 13.91 0.10
N ASP A 219 -19.21 15.01 0.27
CA ASP A 219 -20.49 15.22 -0.40
C ASP A 219 -20.35 15.15 -1.93
N ALA A 220 -19.25 15.67 -2.46
CA ALA A 220 -18.98 15.62 -3.89
C ALA A 220 -18.59 14.21 -4.37
N LEU A 221 -17.81 13.45 -3.59
CA LEU A 221 -17.45 12.07 -3.92
C LEU A 221 -18.67 11.14 -3.85
N ASP A 222 -19.55 11.31 -2.85
CA ASP A 222 -20.78 10.52 -2.71
C ASP A 222 -21.81 10.78 -3.81
N LEU A 223 -21.75 11.97 -4.42
CA LEU A 223 -22.63 12.37 -5.52
C LEU A 223 -22.26 11.67 -6.83
N TRP A 224 -20.98 11.42 -7.07
CA TRP A 224 -20.46 10.85 -8.30
C TRP A 224 -21.10 9.51 -8.70
N PRO A 225 -21.09 8.45 -7.87
CA PRO A 225 -21.64 7.15 -8.26
C PRO A 225 -23.13 7.22 -8.57
N ARG A 226 -23.88 8.12 -7.90
CA ARG A 226 -25.31 8.33 -8.18
C ARG A 226 -25.54 8.89 -9.57
N ILE A 227 -24.76 9.92 -9.95
CA ILE A 227 -24.85 10.55 -11.27
C ILE A 227 -24.36 9.59 -12.35
N LEU A 228 -23.25 8.90 -12.13
CA LEU A 228 -22.71 7.93 -13.08
C LEU A 228 -23.72 6.80 -13.34
N HIS A 229 -24.33 6.24 -12.30
CA HIS A 229 -25.36 5.21 -12.45
C HIS A 229 -26.58 5.70 -13.25
N GLN A 230 -27.01 6.94 -13.01
CA GLN A 230 -28.09 7.55 -13.78
C GLN A 230 -27.71 7.71 -15.25
N VAL A 231 -26.50 8.21 -15.55
CA VAL A 231 -26.02 8.38 -16.93
C VAL A 231 -25.84 7.05 -17.64
N VAL A 232 -25.36 6.01 -16.94
CA VAL A 232 -25.25 4.65 -17.51
C VAL A 232 -26.61 4.10 -17.93
N LYS A 233 -27.67 4.40 -17.17
CA LYS A 233 -29.05 4.02 -17.53
C LYS A 233 -29.63 4.82 -18.69
N GLU A 234 -29.31 6.11 -18.78
CA GLU A 234 -29.86 6.99 -19.82
C GLU A 234 -29.12 6.87 -21.15
N VAL A 235 -27.80 6.69 -21.12
CA VAL A 235 -26.94 6.63 -22.32
C VAL A 235 -26.68 5.15 -22.63
N ASP A 236 -27.63 4.49 -23.26
CA ASP A 236 -27.45 3.10 -23.70
C ASP A 236 -26.72 3.01 -25.05
N ALA A 237 -26.16 1.84 -25.38
CA ALA A 237 -25.51 1.59 -26.67
C ALA A 237 -26.41 1.92 -27.87
N ALA A 238 -27.73 1.72 -27.72
CA ALA A 238 -28.74 2.11 -28.71
C ALA A 238 -28.83 3.64 -28.90
N THR A 239 -28.62 4.43 -27.84
CA THR A 239 -28.63 5.90 -27.90
C THR A 239 -27.40 6.43 -28.63
N VAL A 240 -26.23 5.83 -28.40
CA VAL A 240 -25.00 6.20 -29.11
C VAL A 240 -25.03 5.76 -30.57
N ALA A 241 -25.58 4.57 -30.87
CA ALA A 241 -25.81 4.12 -32.24
C ALA A 241 -26.79 5.04 -33.00
N ALA A 242 -27.87 5.49 -32.35
CA ALA A 242 -28.81 6.45 -32.93
C ALA A 242 -28.19 7.83 -33.16
N ALA A 243 -27.34 8.32 -32.25
CA ALA A 243 -26.62 9.58 -32.42
C ALA A 243 -25.61 9.52 -33.58
N HIS A 244 -24.91 8.40 -33.76
CA HIS A 244 -23.99 8.20 -34.89
C HIS A 244 -24.74 8.10 -36.24
N ALA A 245 -25.94 7.50 -36.25
CA ALA A 245 -26.77 7.41 -37.45
C ALA A 245 -27.33 8.76 -37.93
N GLY A 246 -27.37 9.79 -37.07
CA GLY A 246 -27.81 11.14 -37.44
C GLY A 246 -26.67 12.07 -37.90
N ILE A 247 -25.41 11.62 -37.84
CA ILE A 247 -24.21 12.39 -38.22
C ILE A 247 -23.65 11.90 -39.57
N LEU A 248 -24.01 10.68 -40.01
CA LEU A 248 -23.76 10.17 -41.36
C LEU A 248 -24.87 10.61 -42.32
#